data_AF-A0A5J4PHK1-F1
#
_entry.id   AF-A0A5J4PHK1-F1
#
_cell.length_a   1.000
_cell.length_b   1.000
_cell.length_c   1.000
_cell.angle_alpha   90.00
_cell.angle_beta   90.00
_cell.angle_gamma   90.00
#
_symmetry.space_group_name_H-M   'P 1'
#
loop_
_entity.id
_entity.type
_entity.pdbx_description
1 polymer ?
#
loop_
_entity_poly.entity_id
_entity_poly.type
_entity_poly.pdbx_seq_one_letter_code
_entity_poly.pdbx_strand_id
1 'polypeptide(L)'
;MAYNNWGNALMQLAQLENKLDSCKQEIEALLLKANKIRKEAGLYNLACLSALTGEEEKAFQYLEEDLKYNRGKQARDFIEKDTDFTAIKGTLRFRQLLDTYFPKEKS
;
A
#
# COMPACT_ATOMS: atom_id res chain seq x y z
N MET A 1 1.09 -5.29 -14.76
CA MET A 1 2.22 -4.36 -14.56
C MET A 1 1.87 -2.95 -15.05
N ALA A 2 1.41 -2.77 -16.30
CA ALA A 2 1.08 -1.44 -16.84
C ALA A 2 0.13 -0.61 -15.96
N TYR A 3 -1.02 -1.16 -15.53
CA TYR A 3 -1.97 -0.43 -14.68
C TYR A 3 -1.46 -0.12 -13.27
N ASN A 4 -0.63 -0.99 -12.69
CA ASN A 4 -0.01 -0.72 -11.39
C ASN A 4 0.96 0.47 -11.47
N ASN A 5 1.82 0.46 -12.50
CA ASN A 5 2.78 1.54 -12.72
C ASN A 5 2.06 2.85 -13.07
N TRP A 6 0.99 2.78 -13.85
CA TRP A 6 0.17 3.95 -14.17
C TRP A 6 -0.54 4.50 -12.93
N GLY A 7 -1.18 3.65 -12.13
CA GLY A 7 -1.79 4.07 -10.87
C GLY A 7 -0.78 4.74 -9.94
N ASN A 8 0.41 4.15 -9.78
CA ASN A 8 1.48 4.74 -8.97
C ASN A 8 1.98 6.08 -9.52
N ALA A 9 2.20 6.18 -10.83
CA ALA A 9 2.66 7.43 -11.45
C ALA A 9 1.61 8.55 -11.30
N LEU A 10 0.32 8.23 -11.47
CA LEU A 10 -0.78 9.17 -11.26
C LEU A 10 -0.89 9.58 -9.79
N MET A 11 -0.71 8.64 -8.86
CA MET A 11 -0.66 8.91 -7.43
C MET A 11 0.44 9.89 -7.06
N GLN A 12 1.67 9.65 -7.55
CA GLN A 12 2.81 10.55 -7.32
C GLN A 12 2.58 11.95 -7.91
N LEU A 13 2.03 12.03 -9.12
CA LEU A 13 1.67 13.31 -9.74
C LEU A 13 0.60 14.04 -8.93
N ALA A 14 -0.45 13.35 -8.51
CA ALA A 14 -1.53 13.94 -7.72
C ALA A 14 -1.04 14.44 -6.35
N GLN A 15 -0.07 13.75 -5.73
CA GLN A 15 0.58 14.24 -4.50
C GLN A 15 1.34 15.55 -4.75
N LEU A 16 2.17 15.60 -5.79
CA LEU A 16 2.94 16.80 -6.16
C LEU A 16 2.05 18.00 -6.49
N GLU A 17 0.89 17.75 -7.09
CA GLU A 17 -0.09 18.79 -7.43
C GLU A 17 -1.08 19.10 -6.30
N ASN A 18 -0.98 18.42 -5.15
CA ASN A 18 -1.95 18.50 -4.04
C ASN A 18 -3.40 18.24 -4.48
N LYS A 19 -3.58 17.26 -5.37
CA LYS A 19 -4.85 16.84 -5.99
C LYS A 19 -5.26 15.41 -5.63
N LEU A 20 -4.60 14.79 -4.65
CA LEU A 20 -4.78 13.38 -4.35
C LEU A 20 -6.25 12.99 -4.13
N ASP A 21 -7.01 13.79 -3.38
CA ASP A 21 -8.44 13.53 -3.14
C ASP A 21 -9.26 13.52 -4.43
N SER A 22 -8.96 14.44 -5.35
CA SER A 22 -9.66 14.54 -6.64
C SER A 22 -9.29 13.41 -7.61
N CYS A 23 -8.05 12.91 -7.54
CA CYS A 23 -7.56 11.83 -8.39
C CYS A 23 -7.78 10.43 -7.79
N LYS A 24 -8.16 10.34 -6.50
CA LYS A 24 -8.25 9.09 -5.75
C LYS A 24 -9.03 8.00 -6.48
N GLN A 25 -10.23 8.32 -6.96
CA GLN A 25 -11.10 7.33 -7.62
C GLN A 25 -10.47 6.75 -8.89
N GLU A 26 -9.77 7.59 -9.67
CA GLU A 26 -9.09 7.15 -10.89
C GLU A 26 -7.89 6.26 -10.56
N ILE A 27 -7.09 6.67 -9.57
CA ILE A 27 -5.94 5.88 -9.09
C ILE A 27 -6.41 4.53 -8.55
N GLU A 28 -7.41 4.51 -7.68
CA GLU A 28 -7.99 3.29 -7.10
C GLU A 28 -8.49 2.36 -8.22
N ALA A 29 -9.18 2.89 -9.23
CA ALA A 29 -9.66 2.11 -10.37
C ALA A 29 -8.52 1.46 -11.17
N LEU A 30 -7.42 2.19 -11.42
CA LEU A 30 -6.24 1.66 -12.10
C LEU A 30 -5.58 0.53 -11.30
N LEU A 31 -5.41 0.71 -10.00
CA LEU A 31 -4.79 -0.28 -9.13
C LEU A 31 -5.68 -1.53 -8.95
N LEU A 32 -6.99 -1.35 -8.79
CA LEU A 32 -7.96 -2.46 -8.79
C LEU A 32 -7.96 -3.21 -10.12
N LYS A 33 -7.82 -2.52 -11.25
CA LYS A 33 -7.67 -3.16 -12.56
C LYS A 33 -6.38 -3.97 -12.64
N ALA A 34 -5.28 -3.50 -12.04
CA ALA A 34 -4.06 -4.29 -11.91
C ALA A 34 -4.30 -5.58 -11.12
N ASN A 35 -5.03 -5.51 -9.99
CA ASN A 35 -5.39 -6.67 -9.18
C ASN A 35 -6.32 -7.65 -9.91
N LYS A 36 -7.27 -7.17 -10.72
CA LYS A 36 -8.11 -8.05 -11.55
C LYS A 36 -7.31 -8.88 -12.57
N ILE A 37 -6.21 -8.33 -13.08
CA ILE A 37 -5.33 -9.01 -14.03
C ILE A 37 -4.39 -9.98 -13.30
N ARG A 38 -3.86 -9.55 -12.15
CA ARG A 38 -3.01 -10.36 -11.29
C ARG A 38 -3.26 -9.94 -9.84
N LYS A 39 -3.84 -10.84 -9.05
CA LYS A 39 -4.50 -10.59 -7.74
C LYS A 39 -3.72 -9.71 -6.78
N GLU A 40 -2.40 -9.73 -6.86
CA GLU A 40 -1.47 -9.09 -5.94
C GLU A 40 -0.69 -7.92 -6.55
N ALA A 41 -1.00 -7.51 -7.78
CA ALA A 41 -0.16 -6.58 -8.53
C ALA A 41 -0.21 -5.13 -8.06
N GLY A 42 -1.30 -4.71 -7.42
CA GLY A 42 -1.56 -3.34 -6.98
C GLY A 42 -2.01 -3.23 -5.52
N LEU A 43 -1.98 -4.32 -4.74
CA LEU A 43 -2.36 -4.31 -3.32
C LEU A 43 -1.49 -3.33 -2.51
N TYR A 44 -0.17 -3.40 -2.64
CA TYR A 44 0.72 -2.45 -1.97
C TYR A 44 0.37 -0.98 -2.26
N ASN A 45 0.20 -0.62 -3.53
CA ASN A 45 -0.13 0.75 -3.92
C ASN A 45 -1.56 1.16 -3.50
N LEU A 46 -2.51 0.22 -3.41
CA LEU A 46 -3.83 0.49 -2.83
C LEU A 46 -3.72 0.78 -1.33
N ALA A 47 -2.85 0.07 -0.62
CA ALA A 47 -2.58 0.35 0.79
C ALA A 47 -2.00 1.76 0.97
N CYS A 48 -1.03 2.14 0.14
CA CYS A 48 -0.46 3.50 0.11
C CYS A 48 -1.53 4.56 -0.15
N LEU A 49 -2.34 4.41 -1.21
CA LEU A 49 -3.41 5.35 -1.55
C LEU A 49 -4.41 5.50 -0.40
N SER A 50 -4.85 4.40 0.21
CA SER A 50 -5.78 4.43 1.34
C SER A 50 -5.16 5.10 2.58
N ALA A 51 -3.88 4.87 2.87
CA ALA A 51 -3.20 5.53 3.97
C ALA A 51 -3.08 7.04 3.77
N LEU A 52 -2.70 7.47 2.56
CA LEU A 52 -2.59 8.88 2.19
C LEU A 52 -3.94 9.62 2.18
N THR A 53 -5.04 8.91 1.91
CA THR A 53 -6.39 9.49 1.83
C THR A 53 -7.21 9.30 3.13
N GLY A 54 -6.55 8.86 4.21
CA GLY A 54 -7.16 8.72 5.54
C GLY A 54 -8.11 7.52 5.70
N GLU A 55 -8.13 6.59 4.74
CA GLU A 55 -8.91 5.35 4.81
C GLU A 55 -8.15 4.25 5.56
N GLU A 56 -7.91 4.46 6.86
CA GLU A 56 -7.06 3.59 7.69
C GLU A 56 -7.44 2.10 7.60
N GLU A 57 -8.72 1.75 7.69
CA GLU A 57 -9.17 0.36 7.61
C GLU A 57 -8.84 -0.29 6.26
N LYS A 58 -9.05 0.43 5.15
CA LYS A 58 -8.69 -0.08 3.82
C LYS A 58 -7.18 -0.21 3.68
N ALA A 59 -6.41 0.74 4.23
CA ALA A 59 -4.96 0.68 4.18
C ALA A 59 -4.44 -0.60 4.84
N PHE A 60 -4.95 -0.94 6.03
CA PHE A 60 -4.60 -2.18 6.70
C PHE A 60 -5.07 -3.42 5.96
N GLN A 61 -6.29 -3.41 5.42
CA GLN A 61 -6.80 -4.54 4.63
C GLN A 61 -5.89 -4.83 3.44
N TYR A 62 -5.57 -3.82 2.63
CA TYR A 62 -4.74 -4.00 1.45
C TYR A 62 -3.29 -4.35 1.80
N LEU A 63 -2.73 -3.75 2.84
CA LEU A 63 -1.37 -4.06 3.28
C LEU A 63 -1.27 -5.51 3.77
N GLU A 64 -2.24 -5.97 4.57
CA GLU A 64 -2.27 -7.35 5.03
C GLU A 64 -2.44 -8.33 3.86
N GLU A 65 -3.33 -8.05 2.91
CA GLU A 65 -3.47 -8.86 1.70
C GLU A 65 -2.17 -8.89 0.88
N ASP A 66 -1.50 -7.75 0.71
CA ASP A 66 -0.21 -7.68 0.01
C ASP A 66 0.84 -8.55 0.70
N LEU A 67 0.97 -8.44 2.03
CA LEU A 67 1.92 -9.24 2.82
C LEU A 67 1.64 -10.75 2.75
N LYS A 68 0.37 -11.16 2.60
CA LYS A 68 -0.02 -12.56 2.37
C LYS A 68 0.43 -13.06 1.00
N TYR A 69 0.17 -12.32 -0.07
CA TYR A 69 0.42 -12.77 -1.45
C TYR A 69 1.84 -12.50 -1.96
N ASN A 70 2.48 -11.46 -1.45
CA ASN A 70 3.82 -10.99 -1.83
C ASN A 70 4.87 -11.27 -0.73
N ARG A 71 4.62 -12.26 0.13
CA ARG A 71 5.52 -12.62 1.23
C ARG A 71 6.97 -12.79 0.76
N GLY A 72 7.88 -12.06 1.40
CA GLY A 72 9.31 -12.09 1.09
C GLY A 72 9.74 -11.30 -0.16
N LYS A 73 8.82 -10.68 -0.91
CA LYS A 73 9.18 -9.81 -2.04
C LYS A 73 9.65 -8.42 -1.60
N GLN A 74 9.17 -7.96 -0.45
CA GLN A 74 9.58 -6.70 0.16
C GLN A 74 10.16 -6.98 1.55
N ALA A 75 11.20 -6.21 1.91
CA ALA A 75 11.77 -6.25 3.24
C ALA A 75 10.93 -5.40 4.21
N ARG A 76 10.89 -5.79 5.49
CA ARG A 76 10.24 -5.02 6.56
C ARG A 76 10.66 -3.54 6.54
N ASP A 77 11.96 -3.30 6.46
CA ASP A 77 12.56 -1.97 6.40
C ASP A 77 12.03 -1.09 5.27
N PHE A 78 11.66 -1.67 4.13
CA PHE A 78 11.10 -0.93 3.00
C PHE A 78 9.74 -0.34 3.39
N ILE A 79 8.88 -1.17 4.00
CA ILE A 79 7.52 -0.77 4.41
C ILE A 79 7.56 0.21 5.58
N GLU A 80 8.47 0.02 6.54
CA GLU A 80 8.61 0.93 7.69
C GLU A 80 9.13 2.33 7.30
N LYS A 81 9.92 2.42 6.22
CA LYS A 81 10.47 3.69 5.70
C LYS A 81 9.56 4.37 4.68
N ASP A 82 8.53 3.68 4.21
CA ASP A 82 7.58 4.23 3.24
C ASP A 82 6.79 5.39 3.87
N THR A 83 6.89 6.56 3.25
CA THR A 83 6.26 7.78 3.76
C THR A 83 4.75 7.76 3.60
N ASP A 84 4.20 6.96 2.68
CA ASP A 84 2.77 6.88 2.43
C ASP A 84 2.03 6.33 3.66
N PHE A 85 2.70 5.52 4.48
CA PHE A 85 2.15 4.99 5.73
C PHE A 85 2.34 5.92 6.93
N THR A 86 2.81 7.16 6.76
CA THR A 86 3.08 8.06 7.89
C THR A 86 1.90 8.25 8.84
N ALA A 87 0.67 8.25 8.33
CA ALA A 87 -0.55 8.36 9.14
C ALA A 87 -0.79 7.12 10.04
N ILE A 88 -0.38 5.93 9.62
CA ILE A 88 -0.70 4.66 10.32
C ILE A 88 0.51 3.99 10.97
N LYS A 89 1.74 4.35 10.58
CA LYS A 89 2.98 3.66 11.02
C LYS A 89 3.24 3.73 12.52
N GLY A 90 2.71 4.75 13.20
CA GLY A 90 2.83 4.92 14.65
C GLY A 90 1.85 4.06 15.47
N THR A 91 0.88 3.42 14.81
CA THR A 91 -0.16 2.64 15.50
C THR A 91 0.37 1.30 15.99
N LEU A 92 -0.22 0.80 17.09
CA LEU A 92 0.05 -0.56 17.57
C LEU A 92 -0.29 -1.61 16.50
N ARG A 93 -1.38 -1.39 15.75
CA ARG A 93 -1.86 -2.28 14.70
C ARG A 93 -0.84 -2.45 13.58
N PHE A 94 -0.20 -1.36 13.13
CA PHE A 94 0.85 -1.42 12.10
C PHE A 94 2.04 -2.26 12.56
N ARG A 95 2.52 -2.04 13.79
CA ARG A 95 3.62 -2.83 14.35
C ARG A 95 3.27 -4.32 14.45
N GLN A 96 2.09 -4.65 14.97
CA GLN A 96 1.62 -6.02 15.11
C GLN A 96 1.45 -6.73 13.76
N LEU A 97 0.96 -6.00 12.75
CA LEU A 97 0.85 -6.52 11.39
C LEU A 97 2.24 -6.90 10.86
N LEU A 98 3.22 -5.99 10.95
CA LEU A 98 4.58 -6.30 10.48
C LEU A 98 5.24 -7.42 11.29
N ASP A 99 5.08 -7.46 12.61
CA ASP A 99 5.61 -8.55 13.44
C ASP A 99 5.02 -9.92 13.04
N THR A 100 3.78 -9.96 12.56
CA THR A 100 3.13 -11.18 12.08
C THR A 100 3.77 -11.72 10.79
N TYR A 101 4.12 -10.84 9.85
CA TYR A 101 4.65 -11.25 8.53
C TYR A 101 6.18 -11.26 8.45
N PHE A 102 6.86 -10.56 9.36
CA PHE A 102 8.30 -10.48 9.51
C PHE A 102 8.72 -10.91 10.92
N PRO A 103 8.48 -12.18 11.30
CA PRO A 103 8.89 -12.68 12.60
C PRO A 103 10.42 -12.59 12.71
N LYS A 104 10.90 -12.18 13.88
CA LYS A 104 12.34 -12.28 14.19
C LYS A 104 12.72 -13.76 14.13
N GLU A 105 13.86 -14.06 13.49
CA GLU A 105 14.41 -15.41 13.57
C GLU A 105 14.54 -15.79 15.04
N LYS A 106 14.00 -16.96 15.40
CA LYS A 106 14.22 -17.51 16.73
C LYS A 106 15.69 -17.92 16.78
N SER A 107 16.48 -17.15 17.50
CA SER A 107 17.85 -17.50 17.85
C SER A 107 17.90 -18.77 18.70
#